data_AF-A0A971J8R6-F1
#
_entry.id   AF-A0A971J8R6-F1
#
_cell.length_a   1.000
_cell.length_b   1.000
_cell.length_c   1.000
_cell.angle_alpha   90.00
_cell.angle_beta   90.00
_cell.angle_gamma   90.00
#
_symmetry.space_group_name_H-M   'P 1'
#
loop_
_entity.id
_entity.type
_entity.pdbx_description
1 polymer ?
#
loop_
_entity_poly.entity_id
_entity_poly.type
_entity_poly.pdbx_seq_one_letter_code
_entity_poly.pdbx_strand_id
1 'polypeptide(L)'
;MQEEFQLLPSIARSISGIPLNPELEILFLSKFKSLATPYVESLPNGVESYWSWLFQMQHYGVPTRLLDWSRDALVALYFATNPEDVALNPNIDAGF
;
A
#
# COMPACT_ATOMS: atom_id res chain seq x y z
N MET A 1 13.58 -6.36 25.62
CA MET A 1 13.27 -7.26 24.49
C MET A 1 12.91 -6.32 23.36
N GLN A 2 13.76 -6.17 22.33
CA GLN A 2 13.43 -5.29 21.20
C GLN A 2 12.32 -5.98 20.41
N GLU A 3 11.13 -5.38 20.37
CA GLU A 3 10.10 -5.78 19.43
C GLU A 3 10.60 -5.41 18.03
N GLU A 4 10.79 -6.41 17.16
CA GLU A 4 11.15 -6.18 15.77
C GLU A 4 9.93 -5.63 15.03
N PHE A 5 9.94 -4.34 14.74
CA PHE A 5 8.93 -3.71 13.89
C PHE A 5 9.10 -4.21 12.46
N GLN A 6 8.17 -5.06 11.99
CA GLN A 6 8.21 -5.57 10.62
C GLN A 6 7.69 -4.51 9.65
N LEU A 7 8.57 -4.02 8.77
CA LEU A 7 8.22 -3.07 7.71
C LEU A 7 7.56 -3.79 6.54
N LEU A 8 6.32 -4.25 6.73
CA LEU A 8 5.55 -4.92 5.69
C LEU A 8 4.70 -3.92 4.89
N PRO A 9 4.78 -3.90 3.55
CA PRO A 9 3.86 -3.14 2.73
C PRO A 9 2.45 -3.76 2.76
N SER A 10 1.44 -3.01 2.34
CA SER A 10 0.02 -3.45 2.39
C SER A 10 -0.23 -4.81 1.73
N ILE A 11 0.44 -5.11 0.60
CA ILE A 11 0.30 -6.40 -0.09
C ILE A 11 0.94 -7.60 0.63
N ALA A 12 1.85 -7.34 1.58
CA ALA A 12 2.47 -8.38 2.39
C ALA A 12 1.76 -8.56 3.75
N ARG A 13 0.74 -7.74 4.04
CA ARG A 13 -0.08 -7.83 5.25
C ARG A 13 -1.28 -8.75 5.02
N SER A 14 -1.88 -9.22 6.10
CA SER A 14 -3.17 -9.93 6.03
C SER A 14 -4.32 -8.95 5.91
N ILE A 15 -5.23 -9.18 4.98
CA ILE A 15 -6.51 -8.46 4.89
C ILE A 15 -7.58 -9.39 5.41
N SER A 16 -8.30 -8.96 6.45
CA SER A 16 -9.36 -9.76 7.09
C SER A 16 -8.90 -11.17 7.50
N GLY A 17 -7.67 -11.28 8.01
CA GLY A 17 -7.04 -12.54 8.41
C GLY A 17 -6.52 -13.43 7.26
N ILE A 18 -6.67 -13.01 6.00
CA ILE A 18 -6.17 -13.74 4.84
C ILE A 18 -4.80 -13.17 4.45
N PRO A 19 -3.71 -13.96 4.46
CA PRO A 19 -2.41 -13.48 4.01
C PRO A 19 -2.43 -13.23 2.50
N LEU A 20 -2.01 -12.03 2.08
CA LEU A 20 -1.86 -11.73 0.66
C LEU A 20 -0.53 -12.27 0.14
N ASN A 21 -0.56 -12.78 -1.09
CA ASN A 21 0.65 -13.10 -1.84
C ASN A 21 1.08 -11.86 -2.65
N PRO A 22 2.30 -11.32 -2.44
CA PRO A 22 2.84 -10.22 -3.23
C PRO A 22 2.80 -10.42 -4.74
N GLU A 23 2.81 -11.68 -5.22
CA GLU A 23 2.69 -12.02 -6.64
C GLU A 23 1.33 -11.60 -7.24
N LEU A 24 0.30 -11.40 -6.42
CA LEU A 24 -1.02 -10.94 -6.86
C LEU A 24 -1.03 -9.48 -7.34
N GLU A 25 0.04 -8.70 -7.08
CA GLU A 25 0.10 -7.30 -7.49
C GLU A 25 -0.11 -7.14 -9.00
N ILE A 26 0.44 -8.07 -9.80
CA ILE A 26 0.30 -8.04 -11.26
C ILE A 26 -1.17 -8.21 -11.66
N LEU A 27 -1.90 -9.09 -10.96
CA LEU A 27 -3.32 -9.31 -11.16
C LEU A 27 -4.13 -8.07 -10.74
N PHE A 28 -3.86 -7.51 -9.57
CA PHE A 28 -4.52 -6.30 -9.09
C PHE A 28 -4.28 -5.12 -10.02
N LEU A 29 -3.05 -4.94 -10.49
CA LEU A 29 -2.70 -3.90 -11.46
C LEU A 29 -3.45 -4.08 -12.77
N SER A 30 -3.50 -5.29 -13.32
CA SER A 30 -4.22 -5.58 -14.55
C SER A 30 -5.72 -5.26 -14.41
N LYS A 31 -6.33 -5.72 -13.31
CA LYS A 31 -7.74 -5.47 -13.01
C LYS A 31 -8.03 -3.99 -12.80
N PHE A 32 -7.18 -3.31 -12.02
CA PHE A 32 -7.29 -1.89 -11.74
C PHE A 32 -7.20 -1.07 -13.02
N LYS A 33 -6.22 -1.33 -13.88
CA LYS A 33 -6.11 -0.69 -15.20
C LYS A 33 -7.38 -0.87 -16.02
N SER A 34 -7.89 -2.11 -16.13
CA SER A 34 -9.10 -2.37 -16.90
C SER A 34 -10.33 -1.61 -16.39
N LEU A 35 -10.43 -1.36 -15.08
CA LEU A 35 -11.54 -0.61 -14.47
C LEU A 35 -11.32 0.90 -14.50
N ALA A 36 -10.09 1.35 -14.33
CA ALA A 36 -9.71 2.77 -14.20
C ALA A 36 -9.51 3.45 -15.56
N THR A 37 -9.14 2.72 -16.61
CA THR A 37 -8.90 3.26 -17.96
C THR A 37 -9.99 4.25 -18.44
N PRO A 38 -11.30 3.98 -18.33
CA PRO A 38 -12.33 4.93 -18.77
C PRO A 38 -12.40 6.24 -17.95
N TYR A 39 -11.80 6.27 -16.76
CA TYR A 39 -11.81 7.43 -15.85
C TYR A 39 -10.48 8.19 -15.85
N VAL A 40 -9.45 7.71 -16.56
CA VAL A 40 -8.13 8.34 -16.61
C VAL A 40 -8.02 9.17 -17.88
N GLU A 41 -8.06 10.50 -17.72
CA GLU A 41 -7.98 11.45 -18.85
C GLU A 41 -6.62 11.43 -19.56
N SER A 42 -5.54 11.18 -18.80
CA SER A 42 -4.17 11.09 -19.33
C SER A 42 -3.49 9.83 -18.81
N LEU A 43 -3.22 8.89 -19.71
CA LEU A 43 -2.52 7.67 -19.39
C LEU A 43 -1.03 7.99 -19.15
N PRO A 44 -0.48 7.68 -17.97
CA PRO A 44 0.95 7.84 -17.76
C PRO A 44 1.69 6.89 -18.73
N ASN A 45 2.60 7.44 -19.53
CA ASN A 45 3.35 6.72 -20.57
C ASN A 45 4.80 6.46 -20.13
N GLY A 46 5.46 5.46 -20.74
CA GLY A 46 6.85 5.11 -20.42
C GLY A 46 7.05 4.32 -19.12
N VAL A 47 8.29 4.28 -18.60
CA VAL A 47 8.65 3.53 -17.38
C VAL A 47 7.96 4.10 -16.13
N GLU A 48 7.68 5.40 -16.14
CA GLU A 48 6.90 6.07 -15.08
C GLU A 48 5.47 5.53 -14.98
N SER A 49 4.92 5.00 -16.09
CA SER A 49 3.57 4.43 -16.15
C SER A 49 3.31 3.41 -15.03
N TYR A 50 4.22 2.45 -14.83
CA TYR A 50 4.01 1.40 -13.84
C TYR A 50 3.91 1.95 -12.41
N TRP A 51 4.83 2.84 -12.03
CA TRP A 51 4.82 3.46 -10.70
C TRP A 51 3.62 4.38 -10.51
N SER A 52 3.28 5.20 -11.51
CA SER A 52 2.08 6.02 -11.48
C SER A 52 0.83 5.18 -11.23
N TRP A 53 0.72 4.00 -11.86
CA TRP A 53 -0.38 3.09 -11.61
C TRP A 53 -0.38 2.51 -10.19
N LEU A 54 0.78 2.17 -9.61
CA LEU A 54 0.86 1.71 -8.23
C LEU A 54 0.45 2.81 -7.23
N PHE A 55 0.83 4.07 -7.47
CA PHE A 55 0.38 5.19 -6.64
C PHE A 55 -1.13 5.40 -6.74
N GLN A 56 -1.71 5.29 -7.94
CA GLN A 56 -3.17 5.35 -8.11
C GLN A 56 -3.85 4.18 -7.39
N MET A 57 -3.33 2.96 -7.52
CA MET A 57 -3.83 1.80 -6.78
C MET A 57 -3.84 2.05 -5.27
N GLN A 58 -2.71 2.51 -4.71
CA GLN A 58 -2.60 2.82 -3.28
C GLN A 58 -3.58 3.93 -2.86
N HIS A 59 -3.76 4.97 -3.69
CA HIS A 59 -4.73 6.05 -3.44
C HIS A 59 -6.18 5.56 -3.33
N TYR A 60 -6.54 4.54 -4.12
CA TYR A 60 -7.87 3.91 -4.08
C TYR A 60 -7.94 2.67 -3.17
N GLY A 61 -6.95 2.46 -2.30
CA GLY A 61 -6.95 1.38 -1.30
C GLY A 61 -6.63 -0.02 -1.83
N VAL A 62 -6.16 -0.14 -3.08
CA VAL A 62 -5.71 -1.42 -3.63
C VAL A 62 -4.33 -1.77 -3.04
N PRO A 63 -4.12 -2.99 -2.50
CA PRO A 63 -2.85 -3.38 -1.91
C PRO A 63 -1.70 -3.32 -2.92
N THR A 64 -0.59 -2.71 -2.50
CA THR A 64 0.64 -2.60 -3.30
C THR A 64 1.88 -2.88 -2.44
N ARG A 65 3.02 -3.06 -3.11
CA ARG A 65 4.33 -3.19 -2.47
C ARG A 65 4.89 -1.86 -1.94
N LEU A 66 4.22 -0.73 -2.18
CA LEU A 66 4.71 0.58 -1.78
C LEU A 66 4.68 0.72 -0.25
N LEU A 67 5.73 1.35 0.27
CA LEU A 67 5.86 1.71 1.68
C LEU A 67 5.93 3.23 1.76
N ASP A 68 5.26 3.80 2.76
CA ASP A 68 5.27 5.24 2.97
C ASP A 68 6.61 5.67 3.58
N TRP A 69 7.25 6.67 2.96
CA TRP A 69 8.49 7.24 3.44
C TRP A 69 8.43 8.77 3.36
N SER A 70 8.97 9.44 4.36
CA SER A 70 9.03 10.91 4.43
C SER A 70 10.49 11.37 4.39
N ARG A 71 10.74 12.52 3.73
CA ARG A 71 12.04 13.21 3.78
C ARG A 71 12.25 13.97 5.08
N ASP A 72 11.19 14.24 5.83
CA ASP A 72 11.23 14.89 7.12
C ASP A 72 11.21 13.82 8.22
N ALA A 73 12.31 13.77 9.00
CA ALA A 73 12.48 12.79 10.07
C ALA A 73 11.44 12.93 11.19
N LEU A 74 10.96 14.15 11.47
CA LEU A 74 9.95 14.37 12.51
C LEU A 74 8.58 13.86 12.05
N VAL A 75 8.24 14.04 10.77
CA VAL A 75 7.02 13.49 10.18
C VAL A 75 7.07 11.96 10.17
N ALA A 76 8.19 11.37 9.77
CA ALA A 76 8.36 9.91 9.81
C ALA A 76 8.22 9.37 11.25
N LEU A 77 8.84 10.03 12.23
CA LEU A 77 8.78 9.65 13.63
C LEU A 77 7.35 9.74 14.20
N TYR A 78 6.59 10.77 13.82
CA TYR A 78 5.20 10.91 14.23
C TYR A 78 4.37 9.69 13.82
N PHE A 79 4.45 9.25 12.56
CA PHE A 79 3.73 8.07 12.10
C PHE A 79 4.26 6.76 12.72
N ALA A 80 5.59 6.64 12.88
CA ALA A 80 6.20 5.46 13.49
C ALA A 80 5.85 5.26 14.98
N THR A 81 5.48 6.34 15.67
CA THR A 81 5.13 6.30 17.12
C THR A 81 3.64 6.44 17.38
N ASN A 82 2.80 6.54 16.34
CA ASN A 82 1.36 6.70 16.50
C ASN A 82 0.72 5.35 16.87
N PRO A 83 0.20 5.17 18.12
CA PRO A 83 -0.36 3.90 18.57
C PRO A 83 -1.70 3.55 17.90
N GLU A 84 -2.33 4.51 17.21
CA GLU A 84 -3.56 4.27 16.43
C GLU A 84 -3.28 3.75 15.02
N ASP A 85 -2.01 3.63 14.62
CA ASP A 85 -1.69 2.94 13.37
C ASP A 85 -2.06 1.46 13.52
N VAL A 86 -3.11 1.06 12.80
CA VAL A 86 -3.64 -0.30 12.82
C VAL A 86 -2.60 -1.32 12.37
N ALA A 87 -1.56 -0.89 11.63
CA ALA A 87 -0.41 -1.72 11.31
C ALA A 87 0.45 -2.10 12.54
N LEU A 88 0.38 -1.31 13.61
CA LEU A 88 1.12 -1.50 14.87
C LEU A 88 0.28 -2.18 15.95
N ASN A 89 -1.05 -2.30 15.76
CA ASN A 89 -1.92 -3.04 16.66
C ASN A 89 -2.49 -4.30 15.98
N PRO A 90 -1.92 -5.49 16.24
CA PRO A 90 -2.36 -6.73 15.61
C PRO A 90 -3.79 -7.17 15.98
N ASN A 91 -4.47 -6.47 16.90
CA ASN A 91 -5.82 -6.79 17.36
C ASN A 91 -6.91 -5.88 16.77
N ILE A 92 -6.56 -4.96 15.88
CA ILE A 92 -7.52 -4.11 15.19
C ILE A 92 -7.56 -4.55 13.73
N ASP A 93 -8.62 -5.25 13.34
CA ASP A 93 -8.89 -5.52 11.93
C ASP A 93 -9.23 -4.19 11.24
N ALA A 94 -8.28 -3.61 10.50
CA ALA A 94 -8.59 -2.52 9.59
C ALA A 94 -9.39 -3.08 8.41
N GLY A 95 -10.71 -3.04 8.54
CA GLY A 95 -11.60 -3.05 7.40
C GLY A 95 -11.38 -1.77 6.58
N PHE A 96 -10.90 -1.94 5.36
CA PHE A 96 -11.29 -1.13 4.22
C PHE A 96 -11.79 -2.08 3.14
#